data_AF-A0A2E3NXC3-F1
#
_entry.id   AF-A0A2E3NXC3-F1
#
_cell.length_a   1.000
_cell.length_b   1.000
_cell.length_c   1.000
_cell.angle_alpha   90.00
_cell.angle_beta   90.00
_cell.angle_gamma   90.00
#
_symmetry.space_group_name_H-M   'P 1'
#
loop_
_entity.id
_entity.type
_entity.pdbx_description
1 polymer ?
#
loop_
_entity_poly.entity_id
_entity_poly.type
_entity_poly.pdbx_seq_one_letter_code
_entity_poly.pdbx_strand_id
1 'polypeptide(L)'
;MIEEIKKNISESAATAKKMAENNVDSVVVGLATKVVITALSGIATKGFSFINDDIKYKNMIDRTWEMLPLPIRLLGKDVINYDENMYFLRKQIFGKDKDEPEVDSADESIISRTIKKMFS
;
A
#
# COMPACT_ATOMS: atom_id res chain seq x y z
N MET A 1 -21.19 -3.80 -30.58
CA MET A 1 -21.32 -2.57 -29.76
C MET A 1 -20.93 -2.79 -28.30
N ILE A 2 -21.62 -3.59 -27.49
CA ILE A 2 -21.26 -3.78 -26.06
C ILE A 2 -19.88 -4.46 -25.88
N GLU A 3 -19.60 -5.51 -26.64
CA GLU A 3 -18.30 -6.23 -26.57
C GLU A 3 -17.12 -5.39 -27.05
N GLU A 4 -17.35 -4.49 -27.99
CA GLU A 4 -16.34 -3.57 -28.53
C GLU A 4 -16.02 -2.44 -27.54
N ILE A 5 -17.03 -1.94 -26.82
CA ILE A 5 -16.85 -1.00 -25.71
C ILE A 5 -16.05 -1.64 -24.57
N LYS A 6 -16.36 -2.87 -24.17
CA LYS A 6 -15.60 -3.61 -23.13
C LYS A 6 -14.14 -3.79 -23.54
N LYS A 7 -13.90 -4.17 -24.80
CA LYS A 7 -12.54 -4.33 -25.34
C LYS A 7 -11.76 -3.02 -25.27
N ASN A 8 -12.32 -1.91 -25.74
CA ASN A 8 -11.67 -0.60 -25.71
C ASN A 8 -11.37 -0.11 -24.28
N ILE A 9 -12.27 -0.37 -23.33
CA ILE A 9 -12.05 -0.07 -21.90
C ILE A 9 -10.88 -0.91 -21.37
N SER A 10 -10.83 -2.20 -21.68
CA SER A 10 -9.76 -3.09 -21.23
C SER A 10 -8.39 -2.72 -21.81
N GLU A 11 -8.34 -2.32 -23.08
CA GLU A 11 -7.11 -1.88 -23.75
C GLU A 11 -6.62 -0.54 -23.17
N SER A 12 -7.54 0.37 -22.87
CA SER A 12 -7.24 1.65 -22.22
C SER A 12 -6.71 1.44 -20.79
N ALA A 13 -7.34 0.54 -20.02
CA ALA A 13 -6.89 0.18 -18.68
C ALA A 13 -5.50 -0.49 -18.70
N ALA A 14 -5.26 -1.40 -19.64
CA ALA A 14 -3.95 -2.04 -19.82
C ALA A 14 -2.86 -1.03 -20.22
N THR A 15 -3.21 -0.06 -21.05
CA THR A 15 -2.29 1.01 -21.47
C THR A 15 -1.97 1.98 -20.32
N ALA A 16 -2.99 2.37 -19.55
CA ALA A 16 -2.81 3.18 -18.35
C ALA A 16 -1.96 2.45 -17.30
N LYS A 17 -2.18 1.14 -17.12
CA LYS A 17 -1.38 0.28 -16.24
C LYS A 17 0.09 0.27 -16.67
N LYS A 18 0.40 0.00 -17.94
CA LYS A 18 1.78 0.04 -18.47
C LYS A 18 2.44 1.40 -18.28
N MET A 19 1.71 2.49 -18.51
CA MET A 19 2.23 3.83 -18.27
C MET A 19 2.51 4.07 -16.78
N ALA A 20 1.61 3.65 -15.89
CA ALA A 20 1.83 3.78 -14.46
C ALA A 20 3.01 2.92 -14.01
N GLU A 21 3.11 1.65 -14.41
CA GLU A 21 4.24 0.75 -14.14
C GLU A 21 5.59 1.34 -14.59
N ASN A 22 5.64 1.92 -15.79
CA ASN A 22 6.84 2.57 -16.32
C ASN A 22 7.20 3.88 -15.56
N ASN A 23 6.21 4.53 -14.93
CA ASN A 23 6.37 5.78 -14.19
C ASN A 23 6.54 5.58 -12.67
N VAL A 24 6.39 4.35 -12.14
CA VAL A 24 6.73 4.06 -10.75
C VAL A 24 8.26 3.92 -10.66
N ASP A 25 8.92 5.07 -10.68
CA ASP A 25 10.36 5.16 -10.46
C ASP A 25 10.69 5.07 -8.95
N SER A 26 11.99 5.08 -8.63
CA SER A 26 12.47 5.03 -7.25
C SER A 26 11.97 6.18 -6.37
N VAL A 27 11.64 7.35 -6.95
CA VAL A 27 11.11 8.51 -6.22
C VAL A 27 9.68 8.24 -5.79
N VAL A 28 8.85 7.72 -6.70
CA VAL A 28 7.46 7.35 -6.40
C VAL A 28 7.41 6.25 -5.33
N VAL A 29 8.26 5.23 -5.44
CA VAL A 29 8.40 4.17 -4.41
C VAL A 29 8.82 4.75 -3.07
N GLY A 30 9.80 5.68 -3.07
CA GLY A 30 10.27 6.34 -1.84
C GLY A 30 9.18 7.17 -1.16
N LEU A 31 8.38 7.92 -1.92
CA LEU A 31 7.25 8.69 -1.38
C LEU A 31 6.18 7.77 -0.78
N ALA A 32 5.81 6.71 -1.49
CA ALA A 32 4.84 5.73 -0.99
C ALA A 32 5.32 5.03 0.29
N THR A 33 6.62 4.68 0.34
CA THR A 33 7.26 4.10 1.53
C THR A 33 7.08 5.03 2.74
N LYS A 34 7.39 6.33 2.58
CA LYS A 34 7.24 7.32 3.66
C LYS A 34 5.79 7.49 4.11
N VAL A 35 4.83 7.50 3.19
CA VAL A 35 3.40 7.56 3.51
C VAL A 35 2.99 6.37 4.37
N VAL A 36 3.40 5.16 3.99
CA VAL A 36 3.09 3.94 4.75
C VAL A 36 3.78 3.93 6.12
N ILE A 37 5.05 4.32 6.21
CA ILE A 37 5.75 4.46 7.51
C ILE A 37 4.97 5.40 8.42
N THR A 38 4.61 6.59 7.93
CA THR A 38 3.87 7.60 8.72
C THR A 38 2.55 7.04 9.25
N ALA A 39 1.81 6.30 8.42
CA ALA A 39 0.55 5.68 8.82
C ALA A 39 0.75 4.59 9.88
N LEU A 40 1.74 3.73 9.70
CA LEU A 40 2.05 2.62 10.61
C LEU A 40 2.56 3.14 11.96
N SER A 41 3.49 4.09 11.97
CA SER A 41 3.94 4.76 13.20
C SER A 41 2.76 5.44 13.91
N GLY A 42 1.86 6.06 13.14
CA GLY A 42 0.66 6.71 13.68
C GLY A 42 -0.32 5.75 14.39
N ILE A 43 -0.40 4.48 13.97
CA ILE A 43 -1.21 3.48 14.70
C ILE A 43 -0.43 2.76 15.79
N ALA A 44 0.90 2.68 15.68
CA ALA A 44 1.77 2.14 16.71
C ALA A 44 1.59 2.90 18.04
N THR A 45 1.53 4.25 17.98
CA THR A 45 1.23 5.11 19.13
C THR A 45 -0.14 4.88 19.79
N LYS A 46 -1.07 4.19 19.11
CA LYS A 46 -2.39 3.84 19.64
C LYS A 46 -2.42 2.47 20.33
N GLY A 47 -1.30 1.76 20.31
CA GLY A 47 -1.11 0.47 20.95
C GLY A 47 -1.66 -0.72 20.16
N PHE A 48 -1.31 -1.91 20.63
CA PHE A 48 -1.62 -3.17 19.95
C PHE A 48 -3.12 -3.45 19.83
N SER A 49 -3.95 -2.91 20.73
CA SER A 49 -5.41 -3.03 20.64
C SER A 49 -6.00 -2.33 19.41
N PHE A 50 -5.36 -1.26 18.94
CA PHE A 50 -5.73 -0.61 17.68
C PHE A 50 -5.23 -1.42 16.49
N ILE A 51 -3.95 -1.82 16.53
CA ILE A 51 -3.31 -2.58 15.46
C ILE A 51 -4.05 -3.89 15.22
N ASN A 52 -4.46 -4.57 16.30
CA ASN A 52 -5.04 -5.91 16.22
C ASN A 52 -6.53 -5.93 15.87
N ASP A 53 -7.18 -4.77 15.80
CA ASP A 53 -8.58 -4.62 15.43
C ASP A 53 -8.69 -4.43 13.92
N ASP A 54 -9.29 -5.40 13.23
CA ASP A 54 -9.33 -5.42 11.77
C ASP A 54 -10.09 -4.23 11.18
N ILE A 55 -11.14 -3.73 11.84
CA ILE A 55 -11.92 -2.59 11.38
C ILE A 55 -11.09 -1.31 11.51
N LYS A 56 -10.45 -1.11 12.66
CA LYS A 56 -9.58 0.05 12.90
C LYS A 56 -8.37 0.05 11.96
N TYR A 57 -7.75 -1.11 11.77
CA TYR A 57 -6.62 -1.27 10.86
C TYR A 57 -7.05 -1.03 9.41
N LYS A 58 -8.19 -1.58 8.97
CA LYS A 58 -8.76 -1.33 7.64
C LYS A 58 -9.01 0.16 7.38
N ASN A 59 -9.56 0.87 8.36
CA ASN A 59 -9.76 2.31 8.26
C ASN A 59 -8.44 3.08 8.08
N MET A 60 -7.35 2.62 8.72
CA MET A 60 -6.01 3.17 8.46
C MET A 60 -5.55 2.86 7.04
N ILE A 61 -5.72 1.62 6.55
CA ILE A 61 -5.37 1.21 5.18
C ILE A 61 -6.08 2.12 4.16
N ASP A 62 -7.37 2.35 4.32
CA ASP A 62 -8.17 3.16 3.39
C ASP A 62 -7.73 4.62 3.37
N ARG A 63 -7.45 5.22 4.53
CA ARG A 63 -6.90 6.58 4.60
C ARG A 63 -5.51 6.66 3.99
N THR A 64 -4.67 5.65 4.24
CA THR A 64 -3.30 5.59 3.72
C THR A 64 -3.29 5.51 2.20
N TRP A 65 -4.21 4.72 1.62
CA TRP A 65 -4.39 4.63 0.18
C TRP A 65 -4.61 6.00 -0.47
N GLU A 66 -5.52 6.81 0.08
CA GLU A 66 -5.83 8.14 -0.45
C GLU A 66 -4.64 9.12 -0.38
N MET A 67 -3.69 8.86 0.52
CA MET A 67 -2.46 9.65 0.66
C MET A 67 -1.32 9.20 -0.27
N LEU A 68 -1.47 8.07 -0.98
CA LEU A 68 -0.44 7.61 -1.90
C LEU A 68 -0.30 8.54 -3.12
N PRO A 69 0.92 8.59 -3.72
CA PRO A 69 1.13 9.27 -4.99
C PRO A 69 0.10 8.85 -6.04
N LEU A 70 -0.42 9.82 -6.81
CA LEU A 70 -1.43 9.59 -7.84
C LEU A 70 -1.05 8.47 -8.82
N PRO A 71 0.21 8.35 -9.32
CA PRO A 71 0.59 7.25 -10.21
C PRO A 71 0.31 5.85 -9.64
N ILE A 72 0.48 5.67 -8.32
CA ILE A 72 0.18 4.39 -7.66
C ILE A 72 -1.34 4.21 -7.57
N ARG A 73 -2.08 5.25 -7.18
CA ARG A 73 -3.54 5.15 -7.04
C ARG A 73 -4.23 4.82 -8.37
N LEU A 74 -3.69 5.31 -9.49
CA LEU A 74 -4.21 5.04 -10.83
C LEU A 74 -4.09 3.57 -11.27
N LEU A 75 -3.22 2.78 -10.63
CA LEU A 75 -3.16 1.34 -10.86
C LEU A 75 -4.39 0.61 -10.31
N GLY A 76 -5.00 1.15 -9.25
CA GLY A 76 -6.12 0.55 -8.53
C GLY A 76 -5.66 -0.38 -7.40
N LYS A 77 -6.40 -0.39 -6.28
CA LYS A 77 -6.10 -1.19 -5.09
C LYS A 77 -5.95 -2.67 -5.39
N ASP A 78 -6.90 -3.22 -6.15
CA ASP A 78 -6.98 -4.65 -6.42
C ASP A 78 -5.85 -5.12 -7.33
N VAL A 79 -5.43 -4.29 -8.29
CA VAL A 79 -4.36 -4.62 -9.24
C VAL A 79 -3.02 -4.83 -8.53
N ILE A 80 -2.77 -4.06 -7.48
CA ILE A 80 -1.52 -4.12 -6.73
C ILE A 80 -1.63 -4.91 -5.41
N ASN A 81 -2.77 -5.57 -5.17
CA ASN A 81 -3.09 -6.27 -3.92
C ASN A 81 -2.80 -5.41 -2.68
N TYR A 82 -3.22 -4.14 -2.70
CA TYR A 82 -2.80 -3.15 -1.70
C TYR A 82 -3.16 -3.57 -0.28
N ASP A 83 -4.43 -3.94 -0.05
CA ASP A 83 -4.92 -4.31 1.27
C ASP A 83 -4.18 -5.54 1.82
N GLU A 84 -3.98 -6.59 1.00
CA GLU A 84 -3.25 -7.80 1.41
C GLU A 84 -1.81 -7.50 1.85
N ASN A 85 -1.11 -6.67 1.08
CA ASN A 85 0.25 -6.25 1.41
C ASN A 85 0.28 -5.41 2.71
N MET A 86 -0.72 -4.58 2.97
CA MET A 86 -0.80 -3.82 4.22
C MET A 86 -1.08 -4.72 5.44
N TYR A 87 -1.86 -5.80 5.28
CA TYR A 87 -2.04 -6.81 6.32
C TYR A 87 -0.79 -7.69 6.50
N PHE A 88 -0.04 -7.94 5.44
CA PHE A 88 1.29 -8.57 5.53
C PHE A 88 2.24 -7.71 6.38
N LEU A 89 2.31 -6.41 6.11
CA LEU A 89 3.12 -5.47 6.89
C LEU A 89 2.71 -5.44 8.37
N ARG A 90 1.41 -5.47 8.68
CA ARG A 90 0.92 -5.57 10.08
C ARG A 90 1.61 -6.71 10.84
N LYS A 91 1.65 -7.88 10.22
CA LYS A 91 2.19 -9.10 10.84
C LYS A 91 3.72 -9.05 10.92
N GLN A 92 4.39 -8.52 9.89
CA GLN A 92 5.85 -8.46 9.87
C GLN A 92 6.40 -7.49 10.91
N ILE A 93 5.76 -6.33 11.06
CA ILE A 93 6.21 -5.23 11.90
C ILE A 93 5.73 -5.45 13.34
N PHE A 94 4.41 -5.58 13.54
CA PHE A 94 3.81 -5.64 14.88
C PHE A 94 3.54 -7.07 15.38
N GLY A 95 4.02 -8.10 14.66
CA GLY A 95 3.79 -9.49 15.06
C GLY A 95 4.66 -9.96 16.24
N LYS A 96 5.74 -9.24 16.54
CA LYS A 96 6.75 -9.64 17.53
C LYS A 96 6.54 -8.98 18.89
N ASP A 97 6.32 -7.66 18.90
CA ASP A 97 6.08 -6.88 20.11
C ASP A 97 4.63 -6.42 20.17
N LYS A 98 3.95 -6.82 21.24
CA LYS A 98 2.54 -6.47 21.50
C LYS A 98 2.40 -5.45 22.62
N ASP A 99 3.43 -5.27 23.42
CA ASP A 99 3.39 -4.41 24.61
C ASP A 99 3.78 -2.99 24.21
N GLU A 100 4.82 -2.85 23.38
CA GLU A 100 5.31 -1.57 22.86
C GLU A 100 5.49 -1.65 21.34
N PRO A 101 4.39 -1.69 20.56
CA PRO A 101 4.51 -1.72 19.11
C PRO A 101 5.15 -0.43 18.60
N GLU A 102 6.20 -0.56 17.80
CA GLU A 102 6.88 0.54 17.13
C GLU A 102 7.15 0.23 15.65
N VAL A 103 7.53 1.26 14.90
CA VAL A 103 8.05 1.12 13.54
C VAL A 103 9.47 1.65 13.58
N ASP A 104 10.44 0.77 13.36
CA ASP A 104 11.86 1.10 13.49
C ASP A 104 12.53 1.33 12.12
N SER A 105 13.84 1.58 12.14
CA SER A 105 14.61 1.80 10.91
C SER A 105 14.81 0.51 10.08
N ALA A 106 14.73 -0.67 10.68
CA ALA A 106 14.81 -1.94 9.95
C ALA A 106 13.50 -2.20 9.17
N ASP A 107 12.36 -1.73 9.68
CA ASP A 107 11.05 -1.85 9.04
C ASP A 107 10.95 -1.07 7.73
N GLU A 108 11.65 0.07 7.59
CA GLU A 108 11.68 0.84 6.34
C GLU A 108 12.09 -0.02 5.15
N SER A 109 13.07 -0.92 5.34
CA SER A 109 13.52 -1.84 4.30
C SER A 109 12.45 -2.86 3.90
N ILE A 110 11.62 -3.29 4.86
CA ILE A 110 10.53 -4.26 4.65
C ILE A 110 9.38 -3.58 3.92
N ILE A 111 9.02 -2.37 4.37
CA ILE A 111 7.97 -1.55 3.76
C ILE A 111 8.36 -1.21 2.33
N SER A 112 9.57 -0.69 2.10
CA SER A 112 10.03 -0.31 0.76
C SER A 112 10.04 -1.50 -0.20
N ARG A 113 10.52 -2.68 0.23
CA ARG A 113 10.48 -3.91 -0.58
C ARG A 113 9.05 -4.37 -0.89
N THR A 114 8.16 -4.28 0.09
CA THR A 114 6.74 -4.65 -0.09
C THR A 114 6.07 -3.72 -1.10
N ILE A 115 6.30 -2.41 -0.99
CA ILE A 115 5.82 -1.43 -1.96
C ILE A 115 6.41 -1.68 -3.33
N LYS A 116 7.72 -1.95 -3.45
CA LYS A 116 8.33 -2.26 -4.75
C LYS A 116 7.71 -3.51 -5.39
N LYS A 117 7.42 -4.55 -4.59
CA LYS A 117 6.80 -5.80 -5.05
C LYS A 117 5.40 -5.60 -5.62
N MET A 118 4.66 -4.57 -5.19
CA MET A 118 3.35 -4.23 -5.75
C MET A 118 3.37 -3.88 -7.25
N PHE A 119 4.55 -3.55 -7.78
CA PHE A 119 4.76 -3.15 -9.17
C PHE A 119 5.60 -4.15 -9.97
N SER A 120 5.90 -5.33 -9.41
CA SER A 120 6.76 -6.36 -10.02
C SER A 120 5.97 -7.55 -10.54
#